data_AF-A0A832X983-F1
#
_entry.id   AF-A0A832X983-F1
#
_cell.length_a   1.000
_cell.length_b   1.000
_cell.length_c   1.000
_cell.angle_alpha   90.00
_cell.angle_beta   90.00
_cell.angle_gamma   90.00
#
_symmetry.space_group_name_H-M   'P 1'
#
loop_
_entity.id
_entity.type
_entity.pdbx_description
1 polymer ?
#
loop_
_entity_poly.entity_id
_entity_poly.type
_entity_poly.pdbx_seq_one_letter_code
_entity_poly.pdbx_strand_id
1 'polypeptide(L)'
;MKKNSHLFNFLCFKMGETIFPLFEPMLKLAENKDPEVRRHFNQALLSLKKSKQAIALLNLNMVLSLKPNHFLARIFRGRIYVKEGQYRLASEDYLEANRISQYRFIHYDLYREYFKSVNNEFGGQGGEPVKNFDEIFDSMHLIQGYRDFETEAGQEFQENLSLTGTGDIVAFHDLELSPEEKEKFETLGPISQEEIEETDWDLFMDDLNS
;
A
#
# COMPACT_ATOMS: atom_id res chain seq x y z
N MET A 1 31.48 9.39 -1.65
CA MET A 1 30.60 8.47 -0.87
C MET A 1 29.65 7.62 -1.73
N LYS A 2 29.27 8.00 -2.97
CA LYS A 2 28.34 7.23 -3.82
C LYS A 2 28.81 5.82 -4.25
N LYS A 3 30.11 5.60 -4.45
CA LYS A 3 30.67 4.32 -4.96
C LYS A 3 30.37 3.09 -4.09
N ASN A 4 30.23 3.26 -2.79
CA ASN A 4 29.94 2.15 -1.86
C ASN A 4 28.45 1.78 -1.84
N SER A 5 27.55 2.74 -2.14
CA SER A 5 26.11 2.52 -2.24
C SER A 5 25.77 1.62 -3.43
N HIS A 6 26.36 1.88 -4.60
CA HIS A 6 26.16 1.08 -5.80
C HIS A 6 26.57 -0.39 -5.64
N LEU A 7 27.72 -0.64 -5.00
CA LEU A 7 28.18 -2.01 -4.75
C LEU A 7 27.26 -2.75 -3.79
N PHE A 8 26.75 -2.07 -2.76
CA PHE A 8 25.81 -2.64 -1.80
C PHE A 8 24.45 -2.96 -2.44
N ASN A 9 23.88 -2.03 -3.22
CA ASN A 9 22.62 -2.24 -3.94
C ASN A 9 22.74 -3.37 -4.97
N PHE A 10 23.85 -3.41 -5.71
CA PHE A 10 24.14 -4.49 -6.65
C PHE A 10 24.23 -5.85 -5.95
N LEU A 11 24.90 -5.91 -4.79
CA LEU A 11 24.98 -7.13 -4.00
C LEU A 11 23.60 -7.55 -3.49
N CYS A 12 22.79 -6.62 -2.99
CA CYS A 12 21.43 -6.90 -2.52
C CYS A 12 20.54 -7.43 -3.64
N PHE A 13 20.65 -6.83 -4.84
CA PHE A 13 19.97 -7.31 -6.03
C PHE A 13 20.37 -8.75 -6.36
N LYS A 14 21.68 -9.04 -6.42
CA LYS A 14 22.19 -10.37 -6.71
C LYS A 14 21.73 -11.41 -5.69
N MET A 15 21.72 -11.05 -4.41
CA MET A 15 21.23 -11.93 -3.34
C MET A 15 19.72 -12.19 -3.47
N GLY A 16 18.92 -11.16 -3.73
CA GLY A 16 17.47 -11.28 -3.97
C GLY A 16 17.14 -12.14 -5.19
N GLU A 17 17.87 -11.97 -6.28
CA GLU A 17 17.70 -12.70 -7.53
C GLU A 17 18.08 -14.19 -7.40
N THR A 18 19.20 -14.50 -6.73
CA THR A 18 19.80 -15.84 -6.80
C THR A 18 19.59 -16.71 -5.58
N ILE A 19 19.63 -16.13 -4.38
CA ILE A 19 19.68 -16.89 -3.12
C ILE A 19 18.32 -16.89 -2.43
N PHE A 20 17.60 -15.77 -2.54
CA PHE A 20 16.33 -15.61 -1.84
C PHE A 20 15.19 -16.56 -2.26
N PRO A 21 15.07 -17.02 -3.53
CA PRO A 21 14.07 -18.02 -3.90
C PRO A 21 14.14 -19.31 -3.06
N LEU A 22 15.33 -19.67 -2.56
CA LEU A 22 15.54 -20.84 -1.71
C LEU A 22 14.84 -20.72 -0.34
N PHE A 23 14.72 -19.50 0.19
CA PHE A 23 14.12 -19.23 1.50
C PHE A 23 12.61 -18.98 1.42
N GLU A 24 12.08 -18.72 0.23
CA GLU A 24 10.66 -18.36 0.05
C GLU A 24 9.67 -19.40 0.63
N PRO A 25 9.87 -20.72 0.49
CA PRO A 25 8.98 -21.70 1.12
C PRO A 25 8.92 -21.59 2.65
N MET A 26 10.07 -21.36 3.28
CA MET A 26 10.18 -21.17 4.74
C MET A 26 9.47 -19.89 5.18
N LEU A 27 9.62 -18.81 4.41
CA LEU A 27 9.01 -17.53 4.71
C LEU A 27 7.49 -17.57 4.55
N LYS A 28 6.98 -18.22 3.50
CA LYS A 28 5.55 -18.48 3.35
C LYS A 28 4.97 -19.22 4.55
N LEU A 29 5.68 -20.23 5.04
CA LEU A 29 5.28 -20.97 6.24
C LEU A 29 5.27 -20.08 7.49
N ALA A 30 6.31 -19.26 7.67
CA ALA A 30 6.39 -18.33 8.80
C ALA A 30 5.30 -17.24 8.74
N GLU A 31 4.96 -16.76 7.56
CA GLU A 31 3.91 -15.78 7.34
C GLU A 31 2.54 -16.33 7.72
N ASN A 32 2.28 -17.59 7.37
CA ASN A 32 1.02 -18.30 7.54
C ASN A 32 1.03 -19.29 8.72
N LYS A 33 1.86 -19.04 9.74
CA LYS A 33 1.93 -19.89 10.94
C LYS A 33 0.64 -19.83 11.75
N ASP A 34 0.05 -18.64 11.84
CA ASP A 34 -1.23 -18.43 12.50
C ASP A 34 -2.37 -19.06 11.66
N PRO A 35 -3.23 -19.90 12.25
CA PRO A 35 -4.32 -20.57 11.52
C PRO A 35 -5.33 -19.62 10.88
N GLU A 36 -5.67 -18.51 11.53
CA GLU A 36 -6.65 -17.53 11.05
C GLU A 36 -6.08 -16.73 9.88
N VAL A 37 -4.83 -16.26 10.02
CA VAL A 37 -4.07 -15.61 8.93
C VAL A 37 -4.02 -16.54 7.72
N ARG A 38 -3.63 -17.80 7.93
CA ARG A 38 -3.54 -18.80 6.86
C ARG A 38 -4.88 -19.07 6.21
N ARG A 39 -5.98 -19.12 6.98
CA ARG A 39 -7.33 -19.35 6.47
C ARG A 39 -7.73 -18.23 5.52
N HIS A 40 -7.66 -16.98 5.98
CA HIS A 40 -8.01 -15.82 5.16
C HIS A 40 -7.10 -15.69 3.93
N PHE A 41 -5.80 -15.92 4.09
CA PHE A 41 -4.87 -15.87 2.97
C PHE A 41 -5.19 -16.93 1.91
N ASN A 42 -5.51 -18.16 2.30
CA ASN A 42 -5.94 -19.20 1.36
C ASN A 42 -7.26 -18.85 0.66
N GLN A 43 -8.23 -18.27 1.39
CA GLN A 43 -9.49 -17.79 0.81
C GLN A 43 -9.26 -16.66 -0.20
N ALA A 44 -8.34 -15.73 0.07
CA ALA A 44 -7.94 -14.71 -0.87
C ALA A 44 -7.36 -15.33 -2.15
N LEU A 45 -6.42 -16.28 -2.04
CA LEU A 45 -5.82 -16.96 -3.20
C LEU A 45 -6.85 -17.72 -4.04
N LEU A 46 -7.81 -18.40 -3.40
CA LEU A 46 -8.91 -19.09 -4.09
C LEU A 46 -9.83 -18.10 -4.82
N SER A 47 -10.12 -16.95 -4.19
CA SER A 47 -10.96 -15.90 -4.76
C SER A 47 -10.28 -15.23 -5.96
N LEU A 48 -8.98 -14.97 -5.88
CA LEU A 48 -8.17 -14.47 -7.01
C LEU A 48 -8.19 -15.43 -8.21
N LYS A 49 -8.06 -16.75 -7.97
CA LYS A 49 -8.18 -17.77 -9.03
C LYS A 49 -9.56 -17.79 -9.69
N LYS A 50 -10.60 -17.41 -8.95
CA LYS A 50 -11.98 -17.30 -9.46
C LYS A 50 -12.30 -15.89 -9.99
N SER A 51 -11.30 -15.01 -10.12
CA SER A 51 -11.47 -13.60 -10.53
C SER A 51 -12.43 -12.79 -9.63
N LYS A 52 -12.69 -13.25 -8.39
CA LYS A 52 -13.53 -12.53 -7.42
C LYS A 52 -12.68 -11.53 -6.63
N GLN A 53 -12.39 -10.38 -7.23
CA GLN A 53 -11.45 -9.40 -6.70
C GLN A 53 -11.90 -8.79 -5.36
N ALA A 54 -13.17 -8.39 -5.23
CA ALA A 54 -13.70 -7.84 -3.98
C ALA A 54 -13.57 -8.81 -2.78
N ILE A 55 -13.90 -10.09 -2.98
CA ILE A 55 -13.77 -11.12 -1.94
C ILE A 55 -12.29 -11.37 -1.60
N ALA A 56 -11.41 -11.34 -2.61
CA ALA A 56 -9.98 -11.43 -2.36
C ALA A 56 -9.47 -10.24 -1.54
N LEU A 57 -9.87 -9.02 -1.90
CA LEU A 57 -9.49 -7.79 -1.20
C LEU A 57 -9.92 -7.81 0.27
N LEU A 58 -11.16 -8.22 0.56
CA LEU A 58 -11.67 -8.38 1.92
C LEU A 58 -10.80 -9.35 2.74
N ASN A 59 -10.50 -10.52 2.19
CA ASN A 59 -9.67 -11.50 2.87
C ASN A 59 -8.22 -11.03 3.06
N LEU A 60 -7.67 -10.28 2.10
CA LEU A 60 -6.34 -9.69 2.23
C LEU A 60 -6.30 -8.60 3.30
N ASN A 61 -7.35 -7.80 3.43
CA ASN A 61 -7.48 -6.82 4.51
C ASN A 61 -7.55 -7.51 5.87
N MET A 62 -8.27 -8.63 5.99
CA MET A 62 -8.28 -9.41 7.23
C MET A 62 -6.92 -10.04 7.54
N VAL A 63 -6.17 -10.50 6.52
CA VAL A 63 -4.79 -10.95 6.73
C VAL A 63 -3.91 -9.82 7.27
N LEU A 64 -4.07 -8.61 6.75
CA LEU A 64 -3.27 -7.46 7.15
C LEU A 64 -3.69 -6.87 8.51
N SER A 65 -4.94 -7.00 8.92
CA SER A 65 -5.37 -6.63 10.29
C SER A 65 -4.77 -7.58 11.33
N LEU A 66 -4.75 -8.89 11.03
CA LEU A 66 -4.15 -9.91 11.90
C LEU A 66 -2.62 -9.89 11.87
N LYS A 67 -2.03 -9.57 10.71
CA LYS A 67 -0.59 -9.53 10.49
C LYS A 67 -0.20 -8.35 9.57
N PRO A 68 0.05 -7.16 10.13
CA PRO A 68 0.39 -5.96 9.35
C PRO A 68 1.61 -6.10 8.43
N ASN A 69 2.55 -6.98 8.81
CA ASN A 69 3.79 -7.23 8.08
C ASN A 69 3.70 -8.47 7.16
N HIS A 70 2.50 -8.86 6.72
CA HIS A 70 2.33 -10.00 5.81
C HIS A 70 2.68 -9.60 4.36
N PHE A 71 3.88 -9.99 3.89
CA PHE A 71 4.45 -9.55 2.61
C PHE A 71 3.57 -9.90 1.40
N LEU A 72 3.15 -11.18 1.29
CA LEU A 72 2.35 -11.60 0.14
C LEU A 72 0.97 -10.96 0.11
N ALA A 73 0.39 -10.62 1.27
CA ALA A 73 -0.93 -10.02 1.31
C ALA A 73 -0.88 -8.60 0.74
N ARG A 74 0.17 -7.83 1.06
CA ARG A 74 0.45 -6.53 0.44
C ARG A 74 0.66 -6.64 -1.06
N ILE A 75 1.44 -7.61 -1.54
CA ILE A 75 1.62 -7.82 -2.99
C ILE A 75 0.28 -8.10 -3.68
N PHE A 76 -0.49 -9.05 -3.16
CA PHE A 76 -1.74 -9.44 -3.81
C PHE A 76 -2.76 -8.30 -3.78
N ARG A 77 -2.78 -7.51 -2.70
CA ARG A 77 -3.64 -6.34 -2.58
C ARG A 77 -3.22 -5.23 -3.53
N GLY A 78 -1.93 -4.89 -3.59
CA GLY A 78 -1.38 -3.94 -4.56
C GLY A 78 -1.68 -4.33 -6.01
N ARG A 79 -1.62 -5.63 -6.34
CA ARG A 79 -1.97 -6.12 -7.68
C ARG A 79 -3.46 -6.01 -8.00
N ILE A 80 -4.34 -6.12 -7.01
CA ILE A 80 -5.77 -5.84 -7.18
C ILE A 80 -5.94 -4.35 -7.48
N TYR A 81 -5.34 -3.47 -6.66
CA TYR A 81 -5.41 -2.04 -6.86
C TYR A 81 -4.89 -1.57 -8.22
N VAL A 82 -3.79 -2.15 -8.73
CA VAL A 82 -3.33 -1.88 -10.11
C VAL A 82 -4.38 -2.22 -11.16
N LYS A 83 -5.12 -3.32 -10.98
CA LYS A 83 -6.18 -3.73 -11.91
C LYS A 83 -7.39 -2.82 -11.83
N GLU A 84 -7.67 -2.27 -10.65
CA GLU A 84 -8.75 -1.31 -10.39
C GLU A 84 -8.36 0.14 -10.72
N GLY A 85 -7.11 0.40 -11.15
CA GLY A 85 -6.61 1.74 -11.45
C GLY A 85 -6.25 2.58 -10.23
N GLN A 86 -6.28 2.00 -9.03
CA GLN A 86 -5.95 2.65 -7.76
C GLN A 86 -4.43 2.64 -7.53
N TYR A 87 -3.69 3.33 -8.40
CA TYR A 87 -2.23 3.24 -8.45
C TYR A 87 -1.50 3.75 -7.20
N ARG A 88 -2.06 4.74 -6.49
CA ARG A 88 -1.51 5.25 -5.23
C ARG A 88 -1.50 4.19 -4.14
N LEU A 89 -2.63 3.53 -3.93
CA LEU A 89 -2.75 2.46 -2.93
C LEU A 89 -1.87 1.26 -3.28
N ALA A 90 -1.73 0.96 -4.59
CA ALA A 90 -0.81 -0.07 -5.04
C ALA A 90 0.65 0.28 -4.74
N SER A 91 1.07 1.52 -5.00
CA SER A 91 2.46 1.96 -4.77
C SER A 91 2.80 1.93 -3.28
N GLU A 92 1.86 2.30 -2.41
CA GLU A 92 1.97 2.17 -0.96
C GLU A 92 2.18 0.72 -0.52
N ASP A 93 1.35 -0.21 -0.99
CA ASP A 93 1.47 -1.63 -0.64
C ASP A 93 2.81 -2.23 -1.09
N TYR A 94 3.30 -1.87 -2.28
CA TYR A 94 4.61 -2.32 -2.75
C TYR A 94 5.75 -1.70 -1.94
N LEU A 95 5.65 -0.45 -1.51
CA LEU A 95 6.65 0.17 -0.66
C LEU A 95 6.71 -0.52 0.71
N GLU A 96 5.56 -0.83 1.29
CA GLU A 96 5.48 -1.58 2.54
C GLU A 96 6.04 -3.00 2.38
N ALA A 97 5.81 -3.65 1.23
CA ALA A 97 6.47 -4.93 0.93
C ALA A 97 8.00 -4.79 0.89
N ASN A 98 8.53 -3.71 0.30
CA ASN A 98 9.97 -3.42 0.30
C ASN A 98 10.53 -3.24 1.73
N ARG A 99 9.78 -2.56 2.61
CA ARG A 99 10.14 -2.38 4.03
C ARG A 99 10.21 -3.70 4.78
N ILE A 100 9.27 -4.60 4.52
CA ILE A 100 9.24 -5.93 5.13
C ILE A 100 10.45 -6.75 4.67
N SER A 101 10.74 -6.76 3.37
CA SER A 101 11.90 -7.45 2.84
C SER A 101 12.31 -6.97 1.45
N GLN A 102 13.43 -6.25 1.39
CA GLN A 102 14.05 -5.78 0.15
C GLN A 102 14.47 -6.94 -0.77
N TYR A 103 14.98 -8.03 -0.20
CA TYR A 103 15.37 -9.21 -0.99
C TYR A 103 14.17 -9.91 -1.63
N ARG A 104 13.04 -10.00 -0.92
CA ARG A 104 11.80 -10.52 -1.50
C ARG A 104 11.21 -9.58 -2.52
N PHE A 105 11.28 -8.28 -2.26
CA PHE A 105 10.83 -7.27 -3.20
C PHE A 105 11.56 -7.39 -4.54
N ILE A 106 12.88 -7.63 -4.51
CA ILE A 106 13.68 -7.94 -5.70
C ILE A 106 13.28 -9.30 -6.30
N HIS A 107 13.19 -10.36 -5.48
CA HIS A 107 12.83 -11.70 -5.95
C HIS A 107 11.49 -11.75 -6.71
N TYR A 108 10.51 -10.98 -6.25
CA TYR A 108 9.18 -10.88 -6.86
C TYR A 108 9.09 -9.85 -8.00
N ASP A 109 10.21 -9.22 -8.38
CA ASP A 109 10.28 -8.15 -9.37
C ASP A 109 9.34 -6.96 -9.08
N LEU A 110 9.04 -6.70 -7.80
CA LEU A 110 8.05 -5.70 -7.39
C LEU A 110 8.44 -4.27 -7.77
N TYR A 111 9.71 -3.99 -7.99
CA TYR A 111 10.16 -2.71 -8.51
C TYR A 111 9.43 -2.36 -9.81
N ARG A 112 9.22 -3.33 -10.71
CA ARG A 112 8.50 -3.09 -11.98
C ARG A 112 7.04 -2.72 -11.75
N GLU A 113 6.39 -3.41 -10.81
CA GLU A 113 4.98 -3.18 -10.48
C GLU A 113 4.80 -1.84 -9.74
N TYR A 114 5.75 -1.49 -8.87
CA TYR A 114 5.82 -0.19 -8.22
C TYR A 114 5.98 0.95 -9.23
N PHE A 115 6.95 0.89 -10.15
CA PHE A 115 7.10 1.92 -11.18
C PHE A 115 5.92 1.99 -12.12
N LYS A 116 5.33 0.86 -12.48
CA LYS A 116 4.09 0.89 -13.25
C LYS A 116 3.01 1.67 -12.49
N SER A 117 2.88 1.45 -11.19
CA SER A 117 1.88 2.14 -10.38
C SER A 117 2.18 3.65 -10.31
N VAL A 118 3.38 4.02 -9.89
CA VAL A 118 3.83 5.43 -9.82
C VAL A 118 3.74 6.12 -11.18
N ASN A 119 4.22 5.51 -12.26
CA ASN A 119 4.14 6.12 -13.59
C ASN A 119 2.71 6.20 -14.14
N ASN A 120 1.77 5.35 -13.74
CA ASN A 120 0.37 5.51 -14.15
C ASN A 120 -0.37 6.55 -13.27
N GLU A 121 0.09 6.76 -12.05
CA GLU A 121 -0.37 7.87 -11.20
C GLU A 121 0.14 9.22 -11.71
N PHE A 122 1.45 9.33 -11.99
CA PHE A 122 2.12 10.59 -12.34
C PHE A 122 2.40 10.78 -13.84
N GLY A 123 2.26 9.75 -14.68
CA GLY A 123 2.55 9.81 -16.11
C GLY A 123 1.55 10.64 -16.93
N GLY A 124 0.44 11.06 -16.32
CA GLY A 124 -0.42 12.13 -16.84
C GLY A 124 0.14 13.54 -16.58
N GLN A 125 1.10 13.70 -15.66
CA GLN A 125 1.63 14.99 -15.19
C GLN A 125 3.11 15.25 -15.57
N GLY A 126 3.70 14.50 -16.51
CA GLY A 126 4.98 14.87 -17.12
C GLY A 126 6.24 14.59 -16.29
N GLY A 127 6.16 13.76 -15.24
CA GLY A 127 7.34 13.28 -14.52
C GLY A 127 8.19 12.33 -15.38
N GLU A 128 9.52 12.45 -15.30
CA GLU A 128 10.41 11.52 -16.00
C GLU A 128 10.26 10.09 -15.45
N PRO A 129 10.13 9.07 -16.32
CA PRO A 129 10.11 7.69 -15.85
C PRO A 129 11.46 7.35 -15.23
N VAL A 130 11.47 6.83 -14.00
CA VAL A 130 12.66 6.28 -13.36
C VAL A 130 13.17 5.12 -14.21
N LYS A 131 14.38 5.27 -14.78
CA LYS A 131 14.91 4.36 -15.82
C LYS A 131 16.01 3.45 -15.31
N ASN A 132 16.70 3.81 -14.22
CA ASN A 132 17.89 3.08 -13.79
C ASN A 132 17.76 2.48 -12.38
N PHE A 133 18.30 1.28 -12.20
CA PHE A 133 18.22 0.50 -10.95
C PHE A 133 18.74 1.24 -9.70
N ASP A 134 19.73 2.11 -9.87
CA ASP A 134 20.22 2.95 -8.77
C ASP A 134 19.20 4.01 -8.35
N GLU A 135 18.53 4.64 -9.32
CA GLU A 135 17.44 5.59 -9.06
C GLU A 135 16.23 4.88 -8.45
N ILE A 136 16.03 3.58 -8.76
CA ILE A 136 14.98 2.76 -8.16
C ILE A 136 15.16 2.68 -6.65
N PHE A 137 16.35 2.28 -6.20
CA PHE A 137 16.64 2.17 -4.77
C PHE A 137 16.74 3.53 -4.09
N ASP A 138 17.38 4.51 -4.73
CA ASP A 138 17.50 5.85 -4.17
C ASP A 138 16.13 6.54 -4.03
N SER A 139 15.20 6.39 -4.99
CA SER A 139 13.84 6.93 -4.89
C SER A 139 13.02 6.27 -3.78
N MET A 140 13.13 4.94 -3.62
CA MET A 140 12.47 4.24 -2.52
C MET A 140 13.03 4.65 -1.15
N HIS A 141 14.36 4.83 -1.03
CA HIS A 141 14.97 5.35 0.19
C HIS A 141 14.63 6.82 0.46
N LEU A 142 14.48 7.64 -0.58
CA LEU A 142 14.06 9.03 -0.46
C LEU A 142 12.64 9.11 0.12
N ILE A 143 11.70 8.33 -0.43
CA ILE A 143 10.31 8.26 0.06
C ILE A 143 10.25 7.71 1.49
N GLN A 144 11.17 6.82 1.86
CA GLN A 144 11.33 6.34 3.24
C GLN A 144 11.66 7.50 4.19
N GLY A 145 12.67 8.32 3.86
CA GLY A 145 13.08 9.47 4.67
C GLY A 145 12.00 10.56 4.80
N TYR A 146 11.19 10.76 3.75
CA TYR A 146 10.04 11.67 3.81
C TYR A 146 8.97 11.18 4.80
N ARG A 147 8.70 9.88 4.86
CA ARG A 147 7.66 9.33 5.75
C ARG A 147 8.12 9.19 7.21
N ASP A 148 9.40 8.94 7.44
CA ASP A 148 9.97 8.95 8.79
C ASP A 148 9.90 10.37 9.42
N PHE A 149 9.99 11.43 8.59
CA PHE A 149 9.77 12.82 9.01
C PHE A 149 8.30 13.12 9.36
N GLU A 150 7.35 12.52 8.65
CA GLU A 150 5.92 12.58 8.99
C GLU A 150 5.60 11.85 10.31
N THR A 151 6.43 10.90 10.73
CA THR A 151 6.21 10.13 11.97
C THR A 151 6.71 10.87 13.22
N GLU A 152 7.61 11.85 13.08
CA GLU A 152 8.13 12.67 14.19
C GLU A 152 7.45 14.06 14.30
N ALA A 153 6.77 14.55 13.26
CA ALA A 153 6.17 15.88 13.24
C ALA A 153 4.69 15.85 12.81
N GLY A 154 3.86 15.09 13.54
CA GLY A 154 2.41 15.05 13.33
C GLY A 154 1.63 16.32 13.70
N GLN A 155 2.29 17.46 13.98
CA GLN A 155 1.62 18.70 14.43
C GLN A 155 2.08 20.01 13.77
N GLU A 156 3.13 20.03 12.93
CA GLU A 156 3.64 21.30 12.36
C GLU A 156 3.34 21.50 10.85
N PHE A 157 2.72 20.52 10.19
CA PHE A 157 2.55 20.51 8.73
C PHE A 157 1.21 21.11 8.24
N GLN A 158 0.60 22.01 9.02
CA GLN A 158 -0.56 22.79 8.54
C GLN A 158 -0.25 24.26 8.24
N GLU A 159 0.84 24.84 8.78
CA GLU A 159 1.11 26.28 8.60
C GLU A 159 2.16 26.62 7.53
N ASN A 160 3.00 25.67 7.09
CA ASN A 160 4.15 26.00 6.24
C ASN A 160 4.01 25.67 4.75
N LEU A 161 2.84 25.21 4.28
CA LEU A 161 2.60 24.94 2.86
C LEU A 161 2.08 26.16 2.08
N SER A 162 2.57 27.37 2.39
CA SER A 162 2.19 28.60 1.66
C SER A 162 3.30 29.22 0.82
N LEU A 163 4.50 28.61 0.70
CA LEU A 163 5.60 29.22 -0.06
C LEU A 163 6.40 28.18 -0.85
N THR A 164 5.90 27.81 -2.02
CA THR A 164 6.58 27.95 -3.33
C THR A 164 5.73 27.21 -4.38
N GLY A 165 5.22 27.97 -5.35
CA GLY A 165 4.34 27.44 -6.39
C GLY A 165 5.09 26.66 -7.46
N THR A 166 4.43 25.65 -8.03
CA THR A 166 3.75 25.76 -9.33
C THR A 166 2.96 24.48 -9.63
N GLY A 167 1.66 24.61 -9.91
CA GLY A 167 0.93 23.76 -10.87
C GLY A 167 0.15 22.56 -10.34
N ASP A 168 -1.05 22.85 -9.80
CA ASP A 168 -2.24 21.97 -9.68
C ASP A 168 -2.10 20.64 -8.95
N ILE A 169 -1.82 20.75 -7.65
CA ILE A 169 -2.32 19.82 -6.63
C ILE A 169 -3.77 20.22 -6.36
N VAL A 170 -4.72 19.27 -6.48
CA VAL A 170 -6.10 19.46 -6.00
C VAL A 170 -6.02 19.95 -4.57
N ALA A 171 -6.40 21.21 -4.35
CA ALA A 171 -6.26 21.85 -3.06
C ALA A 171 -7.11 21.10 -2.03
N PHE A 172 -6.59 20.95 -0.81
CA PHE A 172 -7.30 20.36 0.32
C PHE A 172 -8.66 21.02 0.64
N HIS A 173 -8.99 22.14 0.02
CA HIS A 173 -10.32 22.75 0.08
C HIS A 173 -11.42 21.92 -0.60
N ASP A 174 -11.10 20.99 -1.49
CA ASP A 174 -12.09 20.13 -2.16
C ASP A 174 -12.52 18.91 -1.32
N LEU A 175 -11.96 18.74 -0.12
CA LEU A 175 -12.29 17.68 0.85
C LEU A 175 -12.88 18.23 2.15
N GLU A 176 -13.13 19.54 2.25
CA GLU A 176 -13.83 20.08 3.40
C GLU A 176 -15.30 19.66 3.36
N LEU A 177 -15.70 18.87 4.36
CA LEU A 177 -17.11 18.61 4.64
C LEU A 177 -17.88 19.93 4.65
N SER A 178 -19.03 19.94 3.98
CA SER A 178 -19.93 21.09 4.01
C SER A 178 -20.28 21.42 5.48
N PRO A 179 -20.64 22.67 5.80
CA PRO A 179 -21.08 23.03 7.15
C PRO A 179 -22.20 22.11 7.66
N GLU A 180 -23.08 21.66 6.78
CA GLU A 180 -24.19 20.75 7.09
C GLU A 180 -23.69 19.32 7.37
N GLU A 181 -22.69 18.86 6.63
CA GLU A 181 -22.06 17.57 6.88
C GLU A 181 -21.30 17.56 8.21
N LYS A 182 -20.59 18.65 8.54
CA LYS A 182 -19.90 18.80 9.83
C LYS A 182 -20.88 18.74 11.00
N GLU A 183 -22.00 19.45 10.93
CA GLU A 183 -23.06 19.42 11.96
C GLU A 183 -23.70 18.03 12.08
N LYS A 184 -23.89 17.34 10.95
CA LYS A 184 -24.39 15.96 10.93
C LYS A 184 -23.39 14.97 11.59
N PHE A 185 -22.09 15.13 11.36
CA PHE A 185 -21.08 14.30 12.00
C PHE A 185 -20.94 14.58 13.50
N GLU A 186 -21.05 15.85 13.92
CA GLU A 186 -21.04 16.23 15.34
C GLU A 186 -22.24 15.65 16.12
N THR A 187 -23.40 15.54 15.47
CA THR A 187 -24.61 14.96 16.09
C THR A 187 -24.62 13.44 16.10
N LEU A 188 -23.99 12.78 15.12
CA LEU A 188 -23.91 11.32 15.03
C LEU A 188 -22.87 10.69 15.95
N GLY A 189 -21.81 11.43 16.31
CA GLY A 189 -20.74 10.91 17.17
C GLY A 189 -19.92 9.77 16.53
N PRO A 190 -18.93 9.22 17.23
CA PRO A 190 -18.15 8.09 16.74
C PRO A 190 -19.02 6.83 16.72
N ILE A 191 -18.92 6.04 15.64
CA ILE A 191 -19.63 4.75 15.51
C ILE A 191 -19.25 3.87 16.70
N SER A 192 -20.25 3.47 17.48
CA SER A 192 -20.06 2.64 18.66
C SER A 192 -19.98 1.16 18.30
N GLN A 193 -19.35 0.36 19.18
CA GLN A 193 -19.20 -1.06 18.94
C GLN A 193 -20.54 -1.82 18.97
N GLU A 194 -21.51 -1.30 19.72
CA GLU A 194 -22.88 -1.82 19.81
C GLU A 194 -23.63 -1.60 18.48
N GLU A 195 -23.48 -0.42 17.87
CA GLU A 195 -24.03 -0.14 16.53
C GLU A 195 -23.41 -1.02 15.44
N ILE A 196 -22.13 -1.38 15.56
CA ILE A 196 -21.47 -2.28 14.60
C ILE A 196 -22.06 -3.69 14.68
N GLU A 197 -22.43 -4.13 15.88
CA GLU A 197 -22.93 -5.49 16.13
C GLU A 197 -24.44 -5.62 15.87
N GLU A 198 -25.21 -4.54 16.07
CA GLU A 198 -26.66 -4.52 15.87
C GLU A 198 -27.11 -4.12 14.46
N THR A 199 -26.24 -3.47 13.67
CA THR A 199 -26.59 -3.08 12.29
C THR A 199 -26.61 -4.30 11.37
N ASP A 200 -27.74 -4.53 10.69
CA ASP A 200 -27.85 -5.51 9.62
C ASP A 200 -27.18 -4.96 8.34
N TRP A 201 -25.88 -5.23 8.26
CA TRP A 201 -25.02 -4.76 7.18
C TRP A 201 -25.41 -5.32 5.81
N ASP A 202 -26.11 -6.45 5.74
CA ASP A 202 -26.55 -7.04 4.47
C ASP A 202 -27.72 -6.20 3.89
N LEU A 203 -28.70 -5.81 4.73
CA LEU A 203 -29.79 -4.92 4.33
C LEU A 203 -29.31 -3.51 3.96
N PHE A 204 -28.36 -2.95 4.73
CA PHE A 204 -27.78 -1.64 4.45
C PHE A 204 -27.07 -1.62 3.08
N MET A 205 -26.43 -2.72 2.71
CA MET A 205 -25.75 -2.86 1.42
C MET A 205 -26.72 -3.01 0.25
N ASP A 206 -27.89 -3.61 0.46
CA ASP A 206 -28.93 -3.70 -0.57
C ASP A 206 -29.55 -2.32 -0.86
N ASP A 207 -29.81 -1.51 0.17
CA ASP A 207 -30.36 -0.14 0.03
C ASP A 207 -29.41 0.84 -0.68
N LEU A 208 -28.10 0.67 -0.53
CA LEU A 208 -27.10 1.49 -1.24
C LEU A 208 -26.97 1.13 -2.73
N ASN A 209 -27.41 -0.08 -3.12
CA ASN A 209 -27.32 -0.58 -4.48
C ASN A 209 -28.64 -0.45 -5.26
N SER A 210 -29.71 0.05 -4.63
CA SER A 210 -31.00 0.38 -5.27
C SER A 210 -31.06 1.81 -5.79
#